data_AF-A0A6V7LWK5-F1
#
_entry.id   AF-A0A6V7LWK5-F1
#
_cell.length_a   1.000
_cell.length_b   1.000
_cell.length_c   1.000
_cell.angle_alpha   90.00
_cell.angle_beta   90.00
_cell.angle_gamma   90.00
#
_symmetry.space_group_name_H-M   'P 1'
#
loop_
_entity.id
_entity.type
_entity.pdbx_description
1 polymer ?
#
loop_
_entity_poly.entity_id
_entity_poly.type
_entity_poly.pdbx_seq_one_letter_code
_entity_poly.pdbx_strand_id
1 'polypeptide(L)'
;ISDLPYMDMVVSETLRKYPPLPVLDRVAGEDYKIPMTGLVLKKGTPVYVSVLGLHYDPRFFPNPMKFDPERYTPENKNSRPSGCYLPFGDGPHACI
;
A
#
# COMPACT_ATOMS: atom_id res chain seq x y z
N ILE A 1 18.08 15.19 -10.60
CA ILE A 1 16.65 14.77 -10.49
C ILE A 1 16.17 14.80 -9.03
N SER A 2 17.06 14.54 -8.05
CA SER A 2 16.76 14.55 -6.61
C SER A 2 16.31 15.90 -6.01
N ASP A 3 16.33 16.99 -6.78
CA ASP A 3 15.98 18.34 -6.33
C ASP A 3 14.60 18.81 -6.81
N LEU A 4 13.71 17.88 -7.17
CA LEU A 4 12.36 18.17 -7.66
C LEU A 4 11.28 17.58 -6.73
N PRO A 5 11.13 18.11 -5.50
CA PRO A 5 10.28 17.51 -4.48
C PRO A 5 8.81 17.42 -4.89
N TYR A 6 8.31 18.40 -5.65
CA TYR A 6 6.93 18.35 -6.15
C TYR A 6 6.72 17.27 -7.21
N MET A 7 7.74 16.99 -8.03
CA MET A 7 7.67 15.90 -9.01
C MET A 7 7.58 14.55 -8.31
N ASP A 8 8.35 14.34 -7.24
CA ASP A 8 8.27 13.12 -6.43
C ASP A 8 6.89 12.94 -5.79
N MET A 9 6.25 14.04 -5.38
CA MET A 9 4.87 14.03 -4.89
C MET A 9 3.87 13.62 -5.99
N VAL A 10 4.02 14.17 -7.19
CA VAL A 10 3.18 13.80 -8.35
C VAL A 10 3.35 12.33 -8.72
N VAL A 11 4.59 11.82 -8.73
CA VAL A 11 4.87 10.40 -8.98
C VAL A 11 4.25 9.54 -7.88
N SER A 12 4.38 9.93 -6.62
CA SER A 12 3.81 9.19 -5.48
C SER A 12 2.28 9.11 -5.55
N GLU A 13 1.62 10.23 -5.86
CA GLU A 13 0.16 10.25 -6.00
C GLU A 13 -0.32 9.48 -7.24
N THR A 14 0.47 9.48 -8.31
CA THR A 14 0.22 8.65 -9.50
C THR A 14 0.25 7.17 -9.14
N LEU A 15 1.29 6.72 -8.45
CA LEU A 15 1.44 5.32 -8.01
C LEU A 15 0.39 4.92 -6.97
N ARG A 16 -0.11 5.86 -6.16
CA ARG A 16 -1.25 5.61 -5.29
C ARG A 16 -2.51 5.30 -6.09
N LYS A 17 -2.88 6.18 -7.01
CA LYS A 17 -4.15 6.08 -7.75
C LYS A 17 -4.14 5.01 -8.82
N TYR A 18 -2.98 4.76 -9.41
CA TYR A 18 -2.78 3.86 -10.54
C TYR A 18 -1.59 2.94 -10.27
N PRO A 19 -1.64 2.09 -9.22
CA PRO A 19 -0.56 1.18 -8.92
C PRO A 19 -0.41 0.16 -10.07
N PRO A 20 0.80 -0.07 -10.59
CA PRO A 20 1.02 -1.08 -11.63
C PRO A 20 0.59 -2.50 -11.20
N LEU A 21 0.73 -2.80 -9.90
CA LEU A 21 0.26 -4.02 -9.26
C LEU A 21 -0.85 -3.69 -8.25
N PRO A 22 -2.14 -3.75 -8.63
CA PRO A 22 -3.25 -3.38 -7.76
C PRO A 22 -3.57 -4.42 -6.68
N VAL A 23 -3.05 -5.65 -6.80
CA VAL A 23 -3.20 -6.74 -5.86
C VAL A 23 -1.84 -7.42 -5.67
N LEU A 24 -1.50 -7.78 -4.44
CA LEU A 24 -0.36 -8.65 -4.11
C LEU A 24 -0.90 -10.00 -3.64
N ASP A 25 -0.34 -11.10 -4.13
CA ASP A 25 -0.80 -12.46 -3.83
C ASP A 25 0.26 -13.31 -3.15
N ARG A 26 -0.16 -14.19 -2.26
CA ARG A 26 0.66 -15.21 -1.58
C ARG A 26 -0.14 -16.49 -1.44
N VAL A 27 0.56 -17.61 -1.19
CA VAL A 27 -0.07 -18.86 -0.75
C VAL A 27 0.53 -19.22 0.61
N ALA A 28 -0.31 -19.55 1.57
CA ALA A 28 0.15 -19.96 2.90
C ALA A 28 0.98 -21.26 2.81
N GLY A 29 2.27 -21.19 3.17
CA GLY A 29 3.17 -22.36 3.15
C GLY A 29 2.89 -23.38 4.27
N GLU A 30 2.21 -22.93 5.32
CA GLU A 30 1.82 -23.70 6.51
C GLU A 30 0.52 -23.14 7.10
N ASP A 31 -0.04 -23.84 8.09
CA ASP A 31 -1.17 -23.32 8.85
C ASP A 31 -0.73 -22.09 9.67
N TYR A 32 -1.31 -20.93 9.40
CA TYR A 32 -0.91 -19.66 10.00
C TYR A 32 -2.07 -19.01 10.76
N LYS A 33 -1.91 -18.82 12.07
CA LYS A 33 -2.87 -18.06 12.88
C LYS A 33 -2.63 -16.56 12.68
N ILE A 34 -3.60 -15.86 12.12
CA ILE A 34 -3.50 -14.41 11.92
C ILE A 34 -3.51 -13.71 13.30
N PRO A 35 -2.45 -12.98 13.67
CA PRO A 35 -2.39 -12.28 14.95
C PRO A 35 -3.57 -11.34 15.16
N MET A 36 -3.97 -11.13 16.41
CA MET A 36 -5.09 -10.25 16.79
C MET A 36 -6.46 -10.67 16.22
N THR A 37 -6.54 -11.85 15.61
CA THR A 37 -7.79 -12.44 15.14
C THR A 37 -7.94 -13.86 15.67
N GLY A 38 -9.15 -14.43 15.55
CA GLY A 38 -9.41 -15.85 15.78
C GLY A 38 -9.17 -16.74 14.55
N LEU A 39 -8.67 -16.19 13.44
CA LEU A 39 -8.62 -16.87 12.15
C LEU A 39 -7.32 -17.67 11.97
N VAL A 40 -7.45 -18.85 11.38
CA VAL A 40 -6.33 -19.69 10.94
C VAL A 40 -6.41 -19.85 9.43
N LEU A 41 -5.40 -19.35 8.72
CA LEU A 41 -5.19 -19.63 7.31
C LEU A 41 -4.62 -21.04 7.19
N LYS A 42 -5.30 -21.92 6.48
CA LYS A 42 -4.80 -23.27 6.24
C LYS A 42 -3.69 -23.27 5.20
N LYS A 43 -2.73 -24.17 5.34
CA LYS A 43 -1.70 -24.41 4.32
C LYS A 43 -2.35 -24.56 2.94
N GLY A 44 -1.78 -23.90 1.94
CA GLY A 44 -2.28 -23.87 0.57
C GLY A 44 -3.37 -22.82 0.30
N THR A 45 -3.82 -22.08 1.31
CA THR A 45 -4.82 -21.00 1.12
C THR A 45 -4.18 -19.82 0.36
N PRO A 46 -4.73 -19.39 -0.78
CA PRO A 46 -4.35 -18.15 -1.44
C PRO A 46 -4.77 -16.92 -0.61
N VAL A 47 -3.89 -15.95 -0.50
CA VAL A 47 -4.09 -14.69 0.21
C VAL A 47 -3.84 -13.54 -0.75
N TYR A 48 -4.78 -12.60 -0.80
CA TYR A 48 -4.70 -11.43 -1.67
C TYR A 48 -4.78 -10.15 -0.83
N VAL A 49 -3.78 -9.28 -0.99
CA VAL A 49 -3.76 -7.93 -0.41
C VAL A 49 -4.17 -6.95 -1.50
N SER A 50 -5.32 -6.30 -1.31
CA SER A 50 -5.81 -5.29 -2.25
C SER A 50 -5.08 -3.96 -2.03
N VAL A 51 -4.01 -3.72 -2.79
CA VAL A 51 -3.28 -2.45 -2.80
C VAL A 51 -4.18 -1.32 -3.28
N LEU A 52 -4.97 -1.58 -4.33
CA LEU A 52 -5.94 -0.60 -4.84
C LEU A 52 -7.00 -0.24 -3.79
N GLY A 53 -7.51 -1.25 -3.07
CA GLY A 53 -8.46 -1.03 -1.98
C GLY A 53 -7.87 -0.15 -0.86
N LEU A 54 -6.65 -0.46 -0.41
CA LEU A 54 -5.94 0.35 0.59
C LEU A 54 -5.69 1.78 0.11
N HIS A 55 -5.26 1.94 -1.14
CA HIS A 55 -4.93 3.23 -1.74
C HIS A 55 -6.17 4.13 -1.94
N TYR A 56 -7.37 3.55 -2.08
CA TYR A 56 -8.62 4.29 -2.21
C TYR A 56 -9.45 4.34 -0.92
N ASP A 57 -8.92 3.82 0.19
CA ASP A 57 -9.63 3.83 1.46
C ASP A 57 -9.61 5.24 2.08
N PRO A 58 -10.78 5.89 2.28
CA PRO A 58 -10.85 7.24 2.85
C PRO A 58 -10.33 7.32 4.28
N ARG A 59 -10.20 6.19 5.00
CA ARG A 59 -9.60 6.15 6.34
C ARG A 59 -8.11 6.52 6.32
N PHE A 60 -7.42 6.23 5.22
CA PHE A 60 -5.99 6.52 5.05
C PHE A 60 -5.72 7.64 4.05
N PHE A 61 -6.62 7.83 3.08
CA PHE A 61 -6.52 8.85 2.04
C PHE A 61 -7.83 9.64 1.91
N PRO A 62 -8.03 10.71 2.70
CA PRO A 62 -9.26 11.51 2.67
C PRO A 62 -9.54 12.07 1.27
N ASN A 63 -10.77 11.97 0.77
CA ASN A 63 -11.11 12.30 -0.63
C ASN A 63 -10.27 11.50 -1.66
N PRO A 64 -10.27 10.15 -1.61
CA PRO A 64 -9.31 9.30 -2.32
C PRO A 64 -9.38 9.41 -3.85
N MET A 65 -10.52 9.87 -4.37
CA MET A 65 -10.73 10.10 -5.81
C MET A 65 -9.99 11.33 -6.32
N LYS A 66 -9.75 12.36 -5.49
CA LYS A 66 -8.99 13.56 -5.86
C LYS A 66 -7.52 13.18 -6.08
N PHE A 67 -6.95 13.60 -7.21
CA PHE A 67 -5.51 13.59 -7.44
C PHE A 67 -4.90 14.77 -6.68
N ASP A 68 -4.14 14.47 -5.63
CA ASP A 68 -3.60 15.47 -4.72
C ASP A 68 -2.14 15.15 -4.32
N PRO A 69 -1.14 15.71 -5.02
CA PRO A 69 0.27 15.53 -4.69
C PRO A 69 0.63 15.93 -3.26
N GLU A 70 -0.07 16.91 -2.66
CA GLU A 70 0.26 17.44 -1.33
C GLU A 70 0.03 16.41 -0.20
N ARG A 71 -0.62 15.28 -0.47
CA ARG A 71 -0.64 14.10 0.42
C ARG A 71 0.75 13.54 0.73
N TYR A 72 1.73 13.92 -0.09
CA TYR A 72 3.10 13.43 -0.05
C TYR A 72 4.11 14.49 0.40
N THR A 73 3.65 15.60 1.02
CA THR A 73 4.53 16.45 1.83
C THR A 73 5.19 15.62 2.96
N PRO A 74 6.36 16.02 3.45
CA PRO A 74 7.04 15.31 4.55
C PRO A 74 6.11 15.10 5.77
N GLU A 75 5.34 16.12 6.13
CA GLU A 75 4.42 16.10 7.27
C GLU A 75 3.30 15.07 7.06
N ASN A 76 2.64 15.10 5.90
CA ASN A 76 1.52 14.22 5.58
C ASN A 76 1.96 12.76 5.35
N LYS A 77 3.19 12.54 4.85
CA LYS A 77 3.79 11.21 4.79
C LYS A 77 3.98 10.62 6.19
N ASN A 78 4.52 11.41 7.11
CA ASN A 78 4.84 10.97 8.46
C ASN A 78 3.60 10.73 9.33
N SER A 79 2.49 11.43 9.06
CA SER A 79 1.23 11.22 9.81
C SER A 79 0.43 10.00 9.35
N ARG A 80 0.74 9.42 8.18
CA ARG A 80 0.00 8.28 7.63
C ARG A 80 0.49 6.96 8.25
N PRO A 81 -0.40 6.03 8.64
CA PRO A 81 0.01 4.72 9.13
C PRO A 81 0.89 3.97 8.12
N SER A 82 1.86 3.22 8.64
CA SER A 82 2.70 2.34 7.82
C SER A 82 1.86 1.25 7.16
N GLY A 83 2.32 0.75 6.02
CA GLY A 83 1.63 -0.32 5.27
C GLY A 83 0.37 0.10 4.52
N CYS A 84 -0.01 1.39 4.51
CA CYS A 84 -1.16 1.88 3.75
C CYS A 84 -0.80 2.40 2.34
N TYR A 85 0.47 2.65 2.07
CA TYR A 85 0.99 3.05 0.76
C TYR A 85 2.03 2.00 0.32
N LEU A 86 1.64 1.13 -0.61
CA LEU A 86 2.40 -0.06 -1.02
C LEU A 86 2.62 -0.13 -2.54
N PRO A 87 3.05 0.96 -3.21
CA PRO A 87 3.22 0.97 -4.66
C PRO A 87 4.31 -0.01 -5.15
N PHE A 88 5.25 -0.37 -4.27
CA PHE A 88 6.39 -1.25 -4.55
C PHE A 88 6.41 -2.48 -3.64
N GLY A 89 5.28 -2.79 -3.00
CA GLY A 89 5.18 -3.85 -1.99
C GLY A 89 5.90 -3.49 -0.69
N ASP A 90 6.11 -4.51 0.15
CA ASP A 90 6.83 -4.43 1.42
C ASP A 90 7.43 -5.80 1.77
N GLY A 91 8.37 -5.82 2.72
CA GLY A 91 9.04 -7.03 3.19
C GLY A 91 10.07 -7.61 2.22
N PRO A 92 10.42 -8.90 2.35
CA PRO A 92 11.53 -9.53 1.63
C PRO A 92 11.32 -9.68 0.11
N HIS A 93 10.12 -9.37 -0.38
CA HIS A 93 9.76 -9.43 -1.79
C HIS A 93 9.31 -8.06 -2.33
N ALA A 94 9.75 -6.97 -1.69
CA ALA A 94 9.58 -5.63 -2.24
C ALA A 94 10.40 -5.46 -3.55
N CYS A 95 10.02 -4.47 -4.37
CA CYS A 95 10.71 -4.13 -5.61
C CYS A 95 12.20 -3.79 -5.39
N ILE A 96 13.07 -4.13 -6.36
CA ILE A 96 14.54 -3.93 -6.35
C ILE A 96 14.93 -2.94 -7.45
#